data_AF-A0A7Y3P279-F1
#
_entry.id   AF-A0A7Y3P279-F1
#
_cell.length_a   1.000
_cell.length_b   1.000
_cell.length_c   1.000
_cell.angle_alpha   90.00
_cell.angle_beta   90.00
_cell.angle_gamma   90.00
#
_symmetry.space_group_name_H-M   'P 1'
#
loop_
_entity.id
_entity.type
_entity.pdbx_description
1 polymer ?
#
loop_
_entity_poly.entity_id
_entity_poly.type
_entity_poly.pdbx_seq_one_letter_code
_entity_poly.pdbx_strand_id
1 'polypeptide(L)'
;MRKLIPYTLLALFAITIVAMEAGKKQCPPEGSANPKKGKHAELKPREKNLNLHMNRETLPQASDFEKTVGIEDFYNSKDDSIFSEDKAATLTGYIFRASTNGMESCNCFTEDKNEYSTNVYLSPNPLTAETRLADCIVTVITPYSRSLHPDWTTDFFNYKMVGKKVKVSGWMIYNYLKGNLSVETNSNGTQPERRTIWGLCPVTGLEELK
;
A
#
# COMPACT_ATOMS: atom_id res chain seq x y z
N MET A 1 -80.50 10.24 26.19
CA MET A 1 -80.17 9.43 25.00
C MET A 1 -78.77 9.78 24.54
N ARG A 2 -77.86 8.78 24.51
CA ARG A 2 -76.46 8.87 24.04
C ARG A 2 -76.40 9.01 22.52
N LYS A 3 -75.35 9.67 22.01
CA LYS A 3 -74.46 9.27 20.88
C LYS A 3 -73.42 10.40 20.67
N LEU A 4 -72.18 10.23 21.12
CA LEU A 4 -71.01 9.58 20.49
C LEU A 4 -70.33 10.43 19.40
N ILE A 5 -69.14 10.92 19.75
CA ILE A 5 -68.09 11.51 18.90
C ILE A 5 -67.46 10.38 18.05
N PRO A 6 -66.89 10.70 16.88
CA PRO A 6 -65.59 10.12 16.57
C PRO A 6 -64.55 11.16 16.14
N TYR A 7 -63.36 10.99 16.72
CA TYR A 7 -62.11 11.65 16.42
C TYR A 7 -61.58 11.17 15.07
N THR A 8 -61.20 12.09 14.18
CA THR A 8 -60.45 11.77 12.97
C THR A 8 -58.96 11.85 13.29
N LEU A 9 -58.31 10.67 13.36
CA LEU A 9 -56.86 10.51 13.38
C LEU A 9 -56.26 11.07 12.08
N LEU A 10 -55.30 11.99 12.17
CA LEU A 10 -54.41 12.33 11.06
C LEU A 10 -53.09 11.54 11.26
N ALA A 11 -52.83 10.57 10.39
CA ALA A 11 -51.62 9.77 10.41
C ALA A 11 -50.45 10.56 9.77
N LEU A 12 -49.39 10.80 10.53
CA LEU A 12 -48.10 11.26 10.01
C LEU A 12 -47.39 10.10 9.31
N PHE A 13 -47.21 10.19 8.00
CA PHE A 13 -46.31 9.31 7.26
C PHE A 13 -44.88 9.82 7.39
N ALA A 14 -44.08 9.19 8.26
CA ALA A 14 -42.63 9.34 8.25
C ALA A 14 -42.08 8.46 7.11
N ILE A 15 -41.62 9.08 6.02
CA ILE A 15 -40.89 8.39 4.96
C ILE A 15 -39.45 8.22 5.46
N THR A 16 -39.12 7.05 5.99
CA THR A 16 -37.73 6.64 6.22
C THR A 16 -37.11 6.23 4.87
N ILE A 17 -36.24 7.07 4.34
CA ILE A 17 -35.36 6.69 3.22
C ILE A 17 -34.29 5.75 3.80
N VAL A 18 -34.46 4.45 3.58
CA VAL A 18 -33.39 3.47 3.79
C VAL A 18 -32.51 3.51 2.54
N ALA A 19 -31.34 4.14 2.64
CA ALA A 19 -30.32 4.00 1.61
C ALA A 19 -29.83 2.54 1.65
N MET A 20 -30.17 1.74 0.64
CA MET A 20 -29.50 0.47 0.41
C MET A 20 -28.10 0.80 -0.14
N GLU A 21 -27.07 0.70 0.69
CA GLU A 21 -25.70 0.57 0.19
C GLU A 21 -25.63 -0.76 -0.57
N ALA A 22 -25.63 -0.67 -1.89
CA ALA A 22 -25.28 -1.79 -2.75
C ALA A 22 -23.86 -2.22 -2.36
N GLY A 23 -23.76 -3.34 -1.64
CA GLY A 23 -22.50 -3.81 -1.07
C GLY A 23 -21.45 -3.99 -2.16
N LYS A 24 -20.46 -3.08 -2.20
CA LYS A 24 -19.19 -3.36 -2.86
C LYS A 24 -18.65 -4.63 -2.21
N LYS A 25 -18.49 -5.69 -2.98
CA LYS A 25 -17.85 -6.92 -2.50
C LYS A 25 -16.43 -6.56 -2.09
N GLN A 26 -16.22 -6.45 -0.78
CA GLN A 26 -14.92 -6.09 -0.22
C GLN A 26 -13.89 -7.15 -0.61
N CYS A 27 -12.74 -6.71 -1.13
CA CYS A 27 -11.65 -7.62 -1.44
C CYS A 27 -11.16 -8.27 -0.13
N PRO A 28 -11.07 -9.61 -0.03
CA PRO A 28 -10.56 -10.23 1.18
C PRO A 28 -9.09 -9.83 1.42
N PRO A 29 -8.61 -9.79 2.67
CA PRO A 29 -7.25 -9.39 3.00
C PRO A 29 -6.17 -10.19 2.25
N GLU A 30 -6.39 -11.49 2.04
CA GLU A 30 -5.49 -12.36 1.26
C GLU A 30 -5.55 -12.15 -0.26
N GLY A 31 -6.39 -11.23 -0.75
CA GLY A 31 -6.57 -10.92 -2.16
C GLY A 31 -7.33 -11.99 -2.95
N SER A 32 -7.27 -11.91 -4.29
CA SER A 32 -7.91 -12.89 -5.16
C SER A 32 -7.01 -13.30 -6.33
N ALA A 33 -7.24 -14.46 -6.91
CA ALA A 33 -6.51 -14.90 -8.10
C ALA A 33 -6.89 -14.06 -9.33
N ASN A 34 -5.94 -13.91 -10.25
CA ASN A 34 -6.16 -13.17 -11.49
C ASN A 34 -7.35 -13.78 -12.27
N PRO A 35 -8.43 -13.02 -12.53
CA PRO A 35 -9.62 -13.55 -13.20
C PRO A 35 -9.31 -14.07 -14.61
N LYS A 36 -8.24 -13.57 -15.25
CA LYS A 36 -7.79 -14.04 -16.57
C LYS A 36 -7.19 -15.46 -16.54
N LYS A 37 -6.86 -16.00 -15.36
CA LYS A 37 -6.38 -17.39 -15.19
C LYS A 37 -7.52 -18.41 -15.12
N GLY A 38 -8.78 -17.97 -15.21
CA GLY A 38 -9.96 -18.82 -15.23
C GLY A 38 -10.64 -18.97 -13.87
N LYS A 39 -11.88 -19.49 -13.90
CA LYS A 39 -12.81 -19.58 -12.75
C LYS A 39 -12.33 -20.41 -11.55
N HIS A 40 -11.29 -21.23 -11.74
CA HIS A 40 -10.73 -22.12 -10.71
C HIS A 40 -9.30 -21.71 -10.33
N ALA A 41 -8.85 -20.53 -10.74
CA ALA A 41 -7.55 -20.03 -10.34
C ALA A 41 -7.54 -19.76 -8.83
N GLU A 42 -6.51 -20.25 -8.16
CA GLU A 42 -6.30 -20.03 -6.74
C GLU A 42 -4.94 -19.38 -6.49
N LEU A 43 -4.88 -18.56 -5.43
CA LEU A 43 -3.64 -18.02 -4.93
C LEU A 43 -2.84 -19.10 -4.24
N LYS A 44 -1.54 -19.15 -4.52
CA LYS A 44 -0.60 -19.98 -3.76
C LYS A 44 -0.53 -19.47 -2.31
N PRO A 45 -0.25 -20.33 -1.32
CA PRO A 45 -0.14 -19.91 0.08
C PRO A 45 0.82 -18.73 0.29
N ARG A 46 1.98 -18.71 -0.38
CA ARG A 46 2.95 -17.60 -0.32
C ARG A 46 2.37 -16.29 -0.86
N GLU A 47 1.53 -16.33 -1.90
CA GLU A 47 0.90 -15.14 -2.47
C GLU A 47 -0.20 -14.59 -1.56
N LYS A 48 -0.99 -15.49 -0.93
CA LYS A 48 -1.97 -15.10 0.09
C LYS A 48 -1.29 -14.38 1.25
N ASN A 49 -0.19 -14.94 1.75
CA ASN A 49 0.58 -14.35 2.84
C ASN A 49 1.16 -12.98 2.45
N LEU A 50 1.75 -12.84 1.26
CA LEU A 50 2.19 -11.54 0.73
C LEU A 50 1.04 -10.51 0.70
N ASN A 51 -0.14 -10.91 0.24
CA ASN A 51 -1.30 -10.02 0.22
C ASN A 51 -1.76 -9.60 1.63
N LEU A 52 -1.69 -10.50 2.62
CA LEU A 52 -1.98 -10.15 4.02
C LEU A 52 -1.02 -9.08 4.54
N HIS A 53 0.26 -9.14 4.18
CA HIS A 53 1.23 -8.08 4.53
C HIS A 53 0.95 -6.79 3.76
N MET A 54 0.68 -6.86 2.45
CA MET A 54 0.34 -5.69 1.62
C MET A 54 -0.94 -4.98 2.09
N ASN A 55 -1.94 -5.73 2.56
CA ASN A 55 -3.25 -5.24 3.02
C ASN A 55 -3.31 -5.08 4.55
N ARG A 56 -2.17 -5.04 5.24
CA ARG A 56 -2.13 -4.82 6.68
C ARG A 56 -2.74 -3.45 7.02
N GLU A 57 -3.63 -3.41 8.01
CA GLU A 57 -4.34 -2.18 8.44
C GLU A 57 -3.98 -1.78 9.89
N THR A 58 -2.78 -2.14 10.33
CA THR A 58 -2.29 -1.85 11.68
C THR A 58 -1.14 -0.84 11.65
N LEU A 59 -1.14 0.06 12.63
CA LEU A 59 0.02 0.91 12.90
C LEU A 59 1.06 0.14 13.73
N PRO A 60 2.35 0.17 13.34
CA PRO A 60 3.40 -0.40 14.17
C PRO A 60 3.47 0.28 15.54
N GLN A 61 3.62 -0.52 16.58
CA GLN A 61 3.96 -0.07 17.92
C GLN A 61 5.46 0.18 18.05
N ALA A 62 5.88 0.89 19.09
CA ALA A 62 7.31 1.15 19.33
C ALA A 62 8.17 -0.11 19.44
N SER A 63 7.59 -1.24 19.87
CA SER A 63 8.24 -2.57 19.96
C SER A 63 8.41 -3.26 18.61
N ASP A 64 7.68 -2.83 17.58
CA ASP A 64 7.69 -3.44 16.25
C ASP A 64 8.83 -2.88 15.40
N PHE A 65 9.35 -1.70 15.74
CA PHE A 65 10.44 -1.08 15.01
C PHE A 65 11.78 -1.76 15.27
N GLU A 66 12.40 -2.24 14.20
CA GLU A 66 13.79 -2.65 14.21
C GLU A 66 14.69 -1.40 14.10
N LYS A 67 15.34 -1.04 15.22
CA LYS A 67 16.05 0.24 15.36
C LYS A 67 17.42 0.24 14.68
N THR A 68 17.92 -0.94 14.36
CA THR A 68 19.24 -1.12 13.74
C THR A 68 19.19 -1.14 12.22
N VAL A 69 18.01 -1.33 11.64
CA VAL A 69 17.81 -1.45 10.19
C VAL A 69 17.52 -0.09 9.58
N GLY A 70 18.37 0.31 8.64
CA GLY A 70 18.28 1.54 7.88
C GLY A 70 18.23 1.32 6.36
N ILE A 71 18.31 2.44 5.62
CA ILE A 71 18.18 2.43 4.15
C ILE A 71 19.32 1.67 3.46
N GLU A 72 20.54 1.72 4.01
CA GLU A 72 21.69 1.01 3.47
C GLU A 72 21.58 -0.51 3.65
N ASP A 73 20.96 -0.98 4.74
CA ASP A 73 20.70 -2.41 4.93
C ASP A 73 19.72 -2.91 3.87
N PHE A 74 18.67 -2.14 3.61
CA PHE A 74 17.74 -2.42 2.51
C PHE A 74 18.47 -2.42 1.16
N TYR A 75 19.28 -1.40 0.89
CA TYR A 75 19.98 -1.21 -0.38
C TYR A 75 20.85 -2.42 -0.77
N ASN A 76 21.45 -3.09 0.22
CA ASN A 76 22.36 -4.22 0.01
C ASN A 76 21.68 -5.60 0.23
N SER A 77 20.36 -5.65 0.37
CA SER A 77 19.61 -6.88 0.70
C SER A 77 19.07 -7.59 -0.55
N LYS A 78 19.12 -8.94 -0.54
CA LYS A 78 18.62 -9.78 -1.65
C LYS A 78 17.80 -11.01 -1.23
N ASP A 79 17.91 -11.40 0.03
CA ASP A 79 17.42 -12.68 0.58
C ASP A 79 16.23 -12.42 1.53
N ASP A 80 15.26 -13.33 1.57
CA ASP A 80 14.07 -13.22 2.43
C ASP A 80 14.32 -13.53 3.91
N SER A 81 15.52 -13.98 4.27
CA SER A 81 15.94 -14.24 5.65
C SER A 81 16.55 -13.04 6.38
N ILE A 82 16.80 -11.92 5.67
CA ILE A 82 17.55 -10.77 6.21
C ILE A 82 16.69 -9.95 7.19
N PHE A 83 15.41 -9.74 6.85
CA PHE A 83 14.48 -8.97 7.66
C PHE A 83 13.23 -9.79 7.98
N SER A 84 12.41 -9.29 8.89
CA SER A 84 11.11 -9.90 9.24
C SER A 84 9.98 -9.01 8.75
N GLU A 85 9.01 -9.60 8.06
CA GLU A 85 7.79 -8.91 7.61
C GLU A 85 6.84 -8.56 8.79
N ASP A 86 7.14 -9.06 10.00
CA ASP A 86 6.45 -8.72 11.26
C ASP A 86 7.14 -7.58 12.01
N LYS A 87 8.17 -6.97 11.42
CA LYS A 87 8.86 -5.80 11.96
C LYS A 87 8.65 -4.59 11.07
N ALA A 88 8.66 -3.43 11.70
CA ALA A 88 8.66 -2.13 11.05
C ALA A 88 10.08 -1.56 10.99
N ALA A 89 10.31 -0.66 10.04
CA ALA A 89 11.58 0.05 9.94
C ALA A 89 11.33 1.54 9.64
N THR A 90 12.39 2.33 9.82
CA THR A 90 12.40 3.74 9.46
C THR A 90 13.56 4.00 8.51
N LEU A 91 13.25 4.41 7.28
CA LEU A 91 14.23 4.67 6.23
C LEU A 91 14.34 6.18 6.02
N THR A 92 15.57 6.67 5.91
CA THR A 92 15.82 8.08 5.54
C THR A 92 16.42 8.12 4.15
N GLY A 93 15.81 8.90 3.25
CA GLY A 93 16.29 9.02 1.86
C GLY A 93 15.63 10.18 1.13
N TYR A 94 15.75 10.22 -0.19
CA TYR A 94 15.20 11.27 -1.05
C TYR A 94 14.12 10.70 -1.96
N ILE A 95 12.98 11.36 -2.03
CA ILE A 95 11.89 10.92 -2.91
C ILE A 95 12.33 11.12 -4.36
N PHE A 96 12.50 10.04 -5.11
CA PHE A 96 12.88 10.08 -6.52
C PHE A 96 11.67 10.35 -7.42
N ARG A 97 10.60 9.57 -7.23
CA ARG A 97 9.30 9.71 -7.91
C ARG A 97 8.24 8.81 -7.26
N ALA A 98 7.02 8.88 -7.75
CA ALA A 98 5.95 7.94 -7.43
C ALA A 98 5.24 7.40 -8.67
N SER A 99 4.71 6.18 -8.59
CA SER A 99 3.87 5.57 -9.62
C SER A 99 2.74 4.76 -9.00
N THR A 100 1.61 4.72 -9.69
CA THR A 100 0.47 3.89 -9.27
C THR A 100 0.69 2.43 -9.67
N ASN A 101 0.46 1.50 -8.74
CA ASN A 101 0.29 0.08 -9.04
C ASN A 101 -1.16 -0.17 -9.43
N GLY A 102 -1.40 -0.69 -10.63
CA GLY A 102 -2.74 -0.92 -11.13
C GLY A 102 -3.43 -2.13 -10.48
N MET A 103 -4.09 -2.93 -11.32
CA MET A 103 -4.78 -4.15 -10.92
C MET A 103 -3.78 -5.20 -10.40
N GLU A 104 -3.92 -5.58 -9.13
CA GLU A 104 -3.08 -6.58 -8.46
C GLU A 104 -3.96 -7.56 -7.65
N SER A 105 -3.33 -8.65 -7.19
CA SER A 105 -3.97 -9.69 -6.39
C SER A 105 -4.60 -9.12 -5.10
N CYS A 106 -3.88 -8.23 -4.41
CA CYS A 106 -4.28 -7.61 -3.15
C CYS A 106 -5.47 -6.63 -3.27
N ASN A 107 -5.76 -6.08 -4.46
CA ASN A 107 -6.95 -5.25 -4.71
C ASN A 107 -8.00 -5.96 -5.58
N CYS A 108 -7.89 -7.28 -5.67
CA CYS A 108 -8.80 -8.13 -6.43
C CYS A 108 -8.93 -7.74 -7.92
N PHE A 109 -7.86 -7.18 -8.48
CA PHE A 109 -7.84 -6.68 -9.86
C PHE A 109 -8.98 -5.71 -10.17
N THR A 110 -9.43 -4.93 -9.18
CA THR A 110 -10.45 -3.90 -9.35
C THR A 110 -10.00 -2.83 -10.34
N GLU A 111 -10.91 -2.24 -11.11
CA GLU A 111 -10.61 -1.08 -11.97
C GLU A 111 -10.74 0.26 -11.23
N ASP A 112 -11.23 0.22 -9.98
CA ASP A 112 -11.36 1.41 -9.12
C ASP A 112 -9.97 1.92 -8.72
N LYS A 113 -9.56 3.03 -9.33
CA LYS A 113 -8.24 3.65 -9.11
C LYS A 113 -8.03 4.09 -7.66
N ASN A 114 -9.09 4.24 -6.86
CA ASN A 114 -8.96 4.58 -5.44
C ASN A 114 -8.41 3.41 -4.61
N GLU A 115 -8.51 2.17 -5.12
CA GLU A 115 -8.01 0.94 -4.49
C GLU A 115 -6.58 0.61 -4.92
N TYR A 116 -5.97 1.43 -5.78
CA TYR A 116 -4.63 1.22 -6.29
C TYR A 116 -3.57 1.68 -5.28
N SER A 117 -2.54 0.88 -5.07
CA SER A 117 -1.39 1.31 -4.26
C SER A 117 -0.51 2.30 -5.05
N THR A 118 0.28 3.10 -4.36
CA THR A 118 1.29 3.98 -4.96
C THR A 118 2.67 3.53 -4.51
N ASN A 119 3.53 3.15 -5.45
CA ASN A 119 4.96 3.00 -5.19
C ASN A 119 5.58 4.38 -5.08
N VAL A 120 6.31 4.61 -4.01
CA VAL A 120 7.16 5.77 -3.79
C VAL A 120 8.60 5.26 -3.80
N TYR A 121 9.40 5.79 -4.72
CA TYR A 121 10.78 5.35 -4.91
C TYR A 121 11.70 6.25 -4.10
N LEU A 122 12.40 5.66 -3.13
CA LEU A 122 13.27 6.33 -2.19
C LEU A 122 14.73 6.07 -2.56
N SER A 123 15.47 7.12 -2.93
CA SER A 123 16.91 7.02 -3.16
C SER A 123 17.68 7.19 -1.85
N PRO A 124 18.72 6.40 -1.56
CA PRO A 124 19.59 6.64 -0.40
C PRO A 124 20.39 7.94 -0.52
N ASN A 125 20.65 8.40 -1.75
CA ASN A 125 21.49 9.55 -2.04
C ASN A 125 20.66 10.72 -2.58
N PRO A 126 21.16 11.97 -2.45
CA PRO A 126 20.57 13.11 -3.14
C PRO A 126 20.43 12.84 -4.65
N LEU A 127 19.33 13.31 -5.25
CA LEU A 127 19.06 13.06 -6.65
C LEU A 127 20.06 13.81 -7.54
N THR A 128 20.59 13.11 -8.55
CA THR A 128 21.42 13.67 -9.62
C THR A 128 20.85 13.27 -10.97
N ALA A 129 21.43 13.78 -12.06
CA ALA A 129 21.08 13.34 -13.42
C ALA A 129 21.32 11.83 -13.64
N GLU A 130 22.18 11.21 -12.83
CA GLU A 130 22.52 9.79 -12.93
C GLU A 130 21.65 8.90 -12.03
N THR A 131 20.79 9.47 -11.18
CA THR A 131 19.92 8.67 -10.31
C THR A 131 18.90 7.91 -11.16
N ARG A 132 18.89 6.59 -11.02
CA ARG A 132 17.95 5.71 -11.72
C ARG A 132 16.98 5.05 -10.75
N LEU A 133 15.91 4.53 -11.32
CA LEU A 133 14.93 3.73 -10.61
C LEU A 133 15.56 2.49 -9.94
N ALA A 134 16.54 1.90 -10.61
CA ALA A 134 17.34 0.76 -10.13
C ALA A 134 18.16 1.05 -8.87
N ASP A 135 18.37 2.32 -8.54
CA ASP A 135 19.11 2.76 -7.35
C ASP A 135 18.16 3.09 -6.18
N CYS A 136 16.84 2.84 -6.33
CA CYS A 136 15.83 3.21 -5.35
C CYS A 136 15.25 2.00 -4.60
N ILE A 137 14.86 2.23 -3.35
CA ILE A 137 14.05 1.32 -2.53
C ILE A 137 12.57 1.70 -2.70
N VAL A 138 11.69 0.72 -2.74
CA VAL A 138 10.26 0.96 -2.92
C VAL A 138 9.57 0.99 -1.56
N THR A 139 8.90 2.09 -1.26
CA THR A 139 7.91 2.18 -0.19
C THR A 139 6.52 2.31 -0.81
N VAL A 140 5.50 1.76 -0.17
CA VAL A 140 4.17 1.61 -0.78
C VAL A 140 3.12 2.29 0.08
N ILE A 141 2.44 3.26 -0.51
CA ILE A 141 1.23 3.85 0.04
C ILE A 141 0.04 3.00 -0.41
N THR A 142 -0.61 2.34 0.53
CA THR A 142 -1.80 1.50 0.28
C THR A 142 -3.08 2.32 0.44
N PRO A 143 -4.27 1.78 0.10
CA PRO A 143 -5.54 2.41 0.46
C PRO A 143 -5.65 2.70 1.96
N TYR A 144 -5.12 1.82 2.82
CA TYR A 144 -5.04 2.05 4.27
C TYR A 144 -4.14 3.25 4.61
N SER A 145 -2.94 3.35 4.04
CA SER A 145 -2.09 4.54 4.25
C SER A 145 -2.81 5.84 3.85
N ARG A 146 -3.57 5.82 2.74
CA ARG A 146 -4.36 6.97 2.29
C ARG A 146 -5.59 7.26 3.13
N SER A 147 -6.20 6.26 3.79
CA SER A 147 -7.33 6.53 4.69
C SER A 147 -6.88 7.33 5.92
N LEU A 148 -5.63 7.14 6.35
CA LEU A 148 -4.97 7.93 7.39
C LEU A 148 -4.43 9.27 6.88
N HIS A 149 -3.97 9.30 5.63
CA HIS A 149 -3.36 10.47 4.98
C HIS A 149 -3.92 10.68 3.56
N PRO A 150 -5.12 11.27 3.41
CA PRO A 150 -5.79 11.37 2.12
C PRO A 150 -5.02 12.16 1.05
N ASP A 151 -4.08 13.01 1.47
CA ASP A 151 -3.21 13.78 0.61
C ASP A 151 -2.05 12.98 0.01
N TRP A 152 -1.72 11.78 0.54
CA TRP A 152 -0.66 10.90 0.04
C TRP A 152 -1.03 10.19 -1.27
N THR A 153 -1.31 11.00 -2.29
CA THR A 153 -1.60 10.61 -3.66
C THR A 153 -0.32 10.52 -4.48
N THR A 154 -0.34 9.77 -5.60
CA THR A 154 0.78 9.76 -6.56
C THR A 154 1.22 11.17 -6.97
N ASP A 155 0.26 12.06 -7.19
CA ASP A 155 0.49 13.45 -7.58
C ASP A 155 1.15 14.26 -6.47
N PHE A 156 0.73 14.08 -5.22
CA PHE A 156 1.40 14.72 -4.08
C PHE A 156 2.90 14.38 -4.06
N PHE A 157 3.25 13.10 -4.18
CA PHE A 157 4.65 12.71 -4.19
C PHE A 157 5.40 13.29 -5.39
N ASN A 158 4.83 13.20 -6.59
CA ASN A 158 5.48 13.67 -7.82
C ASN A 158 5.63 15.20 -7.89
N TYR A 159 4.67 15.97 -7.38
CA TYR A 159 4.69 17.43 -7.52
C TYR A 159 5.20 18.18 -6.28
N LYS A 160 5.15 17.56 -5.09
CA LYS A 160 5.53 18.22 -3.83
C LYS A 160 6.75 17.61 -3.16
N MET A 161 6.96 16.30 -3.33
CA MET A 161 7.95 15.59 -2.52
C MET A 161 9.22 15.21 -3.29
N VAL A 162 9.22 15.17 -4.62
CA VAL A 162 10.44 14.83 -5.40
C VAL A 162 11.62 15.71 -4.98
N GLY A 163 12.76 15.06 -4.74
CA GLY A 163 14.01 15.67 -4.28
C GLY A 163 14.06 16.01 -2.80
N LYS A 164 12.94 15.93 -2.06
CA LYS A 164 12.92 16.15 -0.62
C LYS A 164 13.55 14.99 0.11
N LYS A 165 14.37 15.32 1.11
CA LYS A 165 14.86 14.34 2.08
C LYS A 165 13.73 14.05 3.06
N VAL A 166 13.43 12.78 3.27
CA VAL A 166 12.34 12.33 4.11
C VAL A 166 12.78 11.20 5.03
N LYS A 167 12.10 11.09 6.16
CA LYS A 167 12.08 9.90 7.01
C LYS A 167 10.74 9.20 6.78
N VAL A 168 10.79 7.96 6.31
CA VAL A 168 9.62 7.12 6.00
C VAL A 168 9.59 5.95 6.96
N SER A 169 8.43 5.71 7.58
CA SER A 169 8.22 4.59 8.50
C SER A 169 7.11 3.68 7.97
N GLY A 170 7.25 2.37 8.20
CA GLY A 170 6.27 1.39 7.74
C GLY A 170 6.69 -0.03 8.06
N TRP A 171 5.84 -0.98 7.70
CA TRP A 171 6.13 -2.40 7.86
C TRP A 171 7.10 -2.89 6.78
N MET A 172 8.09 -3.69 7.16
CA MET A 172 9.00 -4.30 6.18
C MET A 172 8.25 -5.36 5.37
N ILE A 173 8.57 -5.47 4.08
CA ILE A 173 7.92 -6.44 3.18
C ILE A 173 8.91 -7.04 2.18
N TYR A 174 8.82 -8.35 1.96
CA TYR A 174 9.55 -9.06 0.92
C TYR A 174 8.63 -9.37 -0.26
N ASN A 175 8.58 -8.47 -1.24
CA ASN A 175 7.70 -8.62 -2.40
C ASN A 175 8.30 -9.56 -3.47
N TYR A 176 8.34 -10.86 -3.18
CA TYR A 176 8.97 -11.88 -4.02
C TYR A 176 8.48 -11.89 -5.48
N LEU A 177 7.26 -11.42 -5.73
CA LEU A 177 6.69 -11.29 -7.08
C LEU A 177 7.43 -10.26 -7.95
N LYS A 178 8.25 -9.39 -7.36
CA LYS A 178 9.02 -8.35 -8.05
C LYS A 178 10.50 -8.73 -8.20
N GLY A 179 10.88 -9.99 -7.98
CA GLY A 179 12.29 -10.41 -8.00
C GLY A 179 13.01 -10.24 -9.34
N ASN A 180 12.28 -10.29 -10.46
CA ASN A 180 12.84 -9.99 -11.78
C ASN A 180 13.11 -8.50 -12.02
N LEU A 181 12.51 -7.62 -11.20
CA LEU A 181 12.61 -6.16 -11.30
C LEU A 181 13.63 -5.56 -10.32
N SER A 182 14.29 -6.38 -9.50
CA SER A 182 15.24 -5.97 -8.48
C SER A 182 16.68 -6.25 -8.93
N VAL A 183 17.57 -5.27 -8.78
CA VAL A 183 19.01 -5.42 -9.09
C VAL A 183 19.64 -6.54 -8.25
N GLU A 184 19.32 -6.56 -6.96
CA GLU A 184 19.95 -7.48 -6.01
C GLU A 184 19.58 -8.96 -6.22
N THR A 185 18.42 -9.23 -6.84
CA THR A 185 17.96 -10.60 -7.13
C THR A 185 18.03 -10.98 -8.60
N ASN A 186 18.15 -10.00 -9.49
CA ASN A 186 18.31 -10.19 -10.91
C ASN A 186 19.25 -9.13 -11.49
N SER A 187 20.55 -9.26 -11.20
CA SER A 187 21.58 -8.30 -11.62
C SER A 187 21.73 -8.17 -13.15
N ASN A 188 21.27 -9.17 -13.90
CA ASN A 188 21.25 -9.19 -15.37
C ASN A 188 19.90 -8.74 -15.95
N GLY A 189 18.99 -8.21 -15.11
CA GLY A 189 17.72 -7.64 -15.55
C GLY A 189 17.95 -6.47 -16.50
N THR A 190 17.22 -6.42 -17.60
CA THR A 190 17.39 -5.37 -18.62
C THR A 190 16.78 -4.04 -18.22
N GLN A 191 15.80 -4.04 -17.31
CA GLN A 191 15.08 -2.85 -16.83
C GLN A 191 14.69 -3.00 -15.35
N PRO A 192 15.68 -3.03 -14.42
CA PRO A 192 15.36 -3.07 -13.00
C PRO A 192 14.60 -1.81 -12.58
N GLU A 193 13.57 -2.02 -11.76
CA GLU A 193 12.71 -0.95 -11.23
C GLU A 193 12.96 -0.64 -9.75
N ARG A 194 13.93 -1.33 -9.14
CA ARG A 194 14.28 -1.16 -7.73
C ARG A 194 15.65 -1.76 -7.47
N ARG A 195 16.29 -1.31 -6.40
CA ARG A 195 17.55 -1.87 -5.94
C ARG A 195 17.35 -3.28 -5.36
N THR A 196 16.47 -3.38 -4.36
CA THR A 196 16.17 -4.60 -3.60
C THR A 196 14.71 -5.01 -3.75
N ILE A 197 14.40 -6.29 -3.47
CA ILE A 197 13.03 -6.79 -3.32
C ILE A 197 12.37 -6.24 -2.05
N TRP A 198 13.15 -5.97 -1.01
CA TRP A 198 12.66 -5.46 0.26
C TRP A 198 12.15 -4.03 0.12
N GLY A 199 11.07 -3.72 0.83
CA GLY A 199 10.47 -2.39 0.86
C GLY A 199 9.70 -2.13 2.15
N LEU A 200 8.98 -1.02 2.18
CA LEU A 200 8.00 -0.73 3.23
C LEU A 200 6.58 -0.83 2.66
N CYS A 201 5.70 -1.62 3.27
CA CYS A 201 4.28 -1.69 2.91
C CYS A 201 3.44 -2.26 4.06
N PRO A 202 2.37 -1.57 4.49
CA PRO A 202 2.06 -0.18 4.18
C PRO A 202 3.05 0.80 4.83
N VAL A 203 3.22 1.97 4.20
CA VAL A 203 3.83 3.13 4.86
C VAL A 203 2.84 3.71 5.86
N THR A 204 3.33 4.04 7.06
CA THR A 204 2.54 4.54 8.19
C THR A 204 3.07 5.85 8.76
N GLY A 205 4.20 6.35 8.27
CA GLY A 205 4.75 7.65 8.65
C GLY A 205 5.61 8.27 7.56
N LEU A 206 5.52 9.58 7.41
CA LEU A 206 6.33 10.39 6.50
C LEU A 206 6.65 11.72 7.16
N GLU A 207 7.93 12.06 7.23
CA GLU A 207 8.43 13.33 7.76
C GLU A 207 9.41 13.94 6.76
N GLU A 208 9.15 15.17 6.29
CA GLU A 208 10.13 15.94 5.52
C GLU A 208 11.23 16.43 6.47
N LEU A 209 12.49 16.12 6.14
CA LEU A 209 13.66 16.57 6.88
C LEU A 209 14.17 17.88 6.25
N LYS A 210 14.32 18.91 7.09
CA LYS A 210 14.85 20.22 6.70
C LYS A 210 16.37 20.26 6.75
#